data_AF-A0AA97CN59-F1
#
_entry.id   AF-A0AA97CN59-F1
#
_cell.length_a   1.000
_cell.length_b   1.000
_cell.length_c   1.000
_cell.angle_alpha   90.00
_cell.angle_beta   90.00
_cell.angle_gamma   90.00
#
_symmetry.space_group_name_H-M   'P 1'
#
loop_
_entity.id
_entity.type
_entity.pdbx_description
1 polymer ?
#
loop_
_entity_poly.entity_id
_entity_poly.type
_entity_poly.pdbx_seq_one_letter_code
_entity_poly.pdbx_strand_id
1 'polypeptide(L)'
;MLDPKKLEQVARQIQGALPQGVRDLGEDFDKKLRSLLQSQLGKLDLVSREEFDIQTQVLLRTREKLAKMEQRVSALEAHFSEDKNE
;
A
#
# COMPACT_ATOMS: atom_id res chain seq x y z
N MET A 1 -1.99 -1.75 -1.04
CA MET A 1 -2.85 -2.03 0.12
C MET A 1 -2.69 -3.49 0.49
N LEU A 2 -2.68 -3.81 1.79
CA LEU A 2 -2.82 -5.20 2.22
C LEU A 2 -4.21 -5.68 1.80
N ASP A 3 -4.24 -6.60 0.83
CA ASP A 3 -5.51 -7.14 0.34
C ASP A 3 -6.13 -8.04 1.43
N PRO A 4 -7.39 -7.81 1.82
CA PRO A 4 -8.08 -8.68 2.78
C PRO A 4 -8.09 -10.14 2.30
N LYS A 5 -8.13 -10.36 0.98
CA LYS A 5 -8.01 -11.69 0.37
C LYS A 5 -6.67 -12.38 0.64
N LYS A 6 -5.57 -11.62 0.73
CA LYS A 6 -4.24 -12.18 1.04
C LYS A 6 -4.13 -12.56 2.51
N LEU A 7 -4.69 -11.74 3.41
CA LEU A 7 -4.79 -12.08 4.83
C LEU A 7 -5.66 -13.32 5.04
N GLU A 8 -6.75 -13.44 4.30
CA GLU A 8 -7.64 -14.59 4.35
C GLU A 8 -6.97 -15.85 3.77
N GLN A 9 -6.16 -15.72 2.71
CA GLN A 9 -5.40 -16.82 2.14
C GLN A 9 -4.30 -17.33 3.07
N VAL A 10 -3.61 -16.42 3.76
CA VAL A 10 -2.64 -16.76 4.82
C VAL A 10 -3.35 -17.46 5.98
N ALA A 11 -4.50 -16.94 6.44
CA ALA A 11 -5.30 -17.57 7.48
C ALA A 11 -5.75 -19.00 7.08
N ARG A 12 -6.19 -19.20 5.84
CA ARG A 12 -6.58 -20.52 5.30
C ARG A 12 -5.41 -21.47 5.15
N GLN A 13 -4.25 -21.00 4.70
CA GLN A 13 -3.03 -21.83 4.64
C GLN A 13 -2.59 -22.28 6.03
N ILE A 14 -2.67 -21.39 7.02
CA ILE A 14 -2.38 -21.73 8.41
C ILE A 14 -3.38 -22.77 8.93
N GLN A 15 -4.69 -22.57 8.71
CA GLN A 15 -5.72 -23.55 9.10
C GLN A 15 -5.57 -24.91 8.39
N GLY A 16 -5.11 -24.92 7.14
CA GLY A 16 -4.87 -26.13 6.36
C GLY A 16 -3.62 -26.92 6.78
N ALA A 17 -2.63 -26.24 7.38
CA ALA A 17 -1.39 -26.85 7.85
C ALA A 17 -1.46 -27.38 9.29
N LEU A 18 -2.57 -27.15 10.01
CA LEU A 18 -2.71 -27.60 11.40
C LEU A 18 -3.06 -29.10 11.49
N PRO A 19 -2.33 -29.90 12.30
CA PRO A 19 -2.65 -31.30 12.57
C PRO A 19 -4.04 -31.47 13.21
N GLN A 20 -4.70 -32.60 12.96
CA GLN A 20 -6.07 -32.83 13.44
C GLN A 20 -6.23 -32.69 14.97
N GLY A 21 -5.22 -33.02 15.77
CA GLY A 21 -5.25 -32.85 17.24
C GLY A 21 -5.25 -31.40 17.73
N VAL A 22 -4.98 -30.42 16.85
CA VAL A 22 -5.03 -28.98 17.18
C VAL A 22 -6.40 -28.38 16.86
N ARG A 23 -7.23 -29.04 16.02
CA ARG A 23 -8.60 -28.61 15.73
C ARG A 23 -9.53 -28.75 16.94
N ASP A 24 -9.30 -29.75 17.80
CA ASP A 24 -10.07 -29.97 19.03
C ASP A 24 -9.74 -28.97 20.17
N LEU A 25 -8.63 -28.23 20.06
CA LEU A 25 -8.26 -27.13 20.95
C LEU A 25 -8.87 -25.77 20.50
N GLY A 26 -9.88 -25.85 19.62
CA GLY A 26 -10.37 -24.81 18.71
C GLY A 26 -10.36 -23.37 19.23
N GLU A 27 -11.12 -23.06 20.29
CA GLU A 27 -11.30 -21.65 20.70
C GLU A 27 -10.04 -21.00 21.28
N ASP A 28 -9.28 -21.72 22.10
CA ASP A 28 -8.08 -21.18 22.74
C ASP A 28 -6.91 -21.08 21.75
N PHE A 29 -6.86 -22.02 20.79
CA PHE A 29 -5.89 -21.97 19.72
C PHE A 29 -6.17 -20.80 18.77
N ASP A 30 -7.43 -20.60 18.38
CA ASP A 30 -7.81 -19.52 17.45
C ASP A 30 -7.55 -18.14 18.06
N LYS A 31 -7.82 -17.97 19.36
CA LYS A 31 -7.47 -16.74 20.12
C LYS A 31 -5.95 -16.48 20.14
N LYS A 32 -5.14 -17.52 20.41
CA LYS A 32 -3.67 -17.41 20.40
C LYS A 32 -3.14 -17.07 19.01
N LEU A 33 -3.71 -17.68 17.96
CA LEU A 33 -3.34 -17.43 16.58
C LEU A 33 -3.66 -15.99 16.16
N ARG A 34 -4.85 -15.48 16.51
CA ARG A 34 -5.24 -14.08 16.29
C ARG A 34 -4.28 -13.10 16.95
N SER A 35 -3.91 -13.37 18.20
CA SER A 35 -2.97 -12.54 18.97
C SER A 35 -1.57 -12.56 18.36
N LEU A 36 -1.07 -13.73 17.94
CA LEU A 36 0.21 -13.86 17.23
C LEU A 36 0.18 -13.12 15.90
N LEU A 37 -0.90 -13.24 15.11
CA LEU A 37 -1.04 -12.51 13.86
C LEU A 37 -1.10 -11.00 14.07
N GLN A 38 -1.83 -10.52 15.09
CA GLN A 38 -1.84 -9.10 15.44
C GLN A 38 -0.46 -8.60 15.87
N SER A 39 0.27 -9.37 16.67
CA SER A 39 1.63 -9.03 17.10
C SER A 39 2.61 -9.01 15.92
N GLN A 40 2.51 -9.97 15.00
CA GLN A 40 3.39 -10.03 13.83
C GLN A 40 3.04 -8.97 12.78
N LEU A 41 1.76 -8.67 12.57
CA LEU A 41 1.34 -7.54 11.72
C LEU A 41 1.79 -6.21 12.33
N GLY A 42 1.73 -6.05 13.65
CA GLY A 42 2.24 -4.85 14.34
C GLY A 42 3.77 -4.68 14.26
N LYS A 43 4.52 -5.74 13.91
CA LYS A 43 5.96 -5.68 13.64
C LYS A 43 6.30 -5.40 12.17
N LEU A 44 5.33 -5.51 11.28
CA LEU A 44 5.50 -5.00 9.92
C LEU A 44 5.45 -3.47 10.00
N ASP A 45 6.30 -2.78 9.24
CA ASP A 45 6.30 -1.32 9.13
C ASP A 45 5.06 -0.86 8.36
N LEU A 46 3.90 -1.00 9.02
CA LEU A 46 2.59 -0.68 8.47
C LEU A 46 2.35 0.80 8.70
N VAL A 47 2.35 1.56 7.61
CA VAL A 47 1.76 2.90 7.62
C VAL A 47 0.27 2.79 7.90
N SER A 48 -0.23 3.68 8.75
CA SER A 48 -1.65 3.79 9.01
C SER A 48 -2.40 4.11 7.70
N ARG A 49 -3.69 3.78 7.67
CA ARG A 49 -4.52 4.10 6.50
C ARG A 49 -4.57 5.59 6.23
N GLU A 50 -4.58 6.40 7.28
CA GLU A 50 -4.55 7.86 7.19
C GLU A 50 -3.25 8.37 6.57
N GLU A 51 -2.09 7.88 7.02
CA GLU A 51 -0.79 8.24 6.43
C GLU A 51 -0.68 7.83 4.96
N PHE A 52 -1.20 6.65 4.60
CA PHE A 52 -1.26 6.21 3.21
C PHE A 52 -2.12 7.15 2.34
N ASP A 53 -3.27 7.56 2.85
CA ASP A 53 -4.18 8.47 2.14
C ASP A 53 -3.52 9.86 1.99
N ILE A 54 -2.82 10.35 3.03
CA ILE A 54 -2.03 11.61 2.96
C ILE A 54 -0.94 11.51 1.89
N GLN A 55 -0.15 10.43 1.87
CA GLN A 55 0.91 10.25 0.87
C GLN A 55 0.34 10.18 -0.55
N THR A 56 -0.83 9.56 -0.72
CA THR A 56 -1.53 9.51 -2.00
C THR A 56 -1.93 10.92 -2.47
N GLN A 57 -2.44 11.77 -1.57
CA GLN A 57 -2.75 13.17 -1.87
C GLN A 57 -1.51 13.99 -2.23
N VAL A 58 -0.41 13.81 -1.49
CA VAL A 58 0.87 14.46 -1.80
C VAL A 58 1.36 14.05 -3.20
N LEU A 59 1.27 12.77 -3.54
CA LEU A 59 1.66 12.25 -4.85
C LEU A 59 0.80 12.84 -5.98
N LEU A 60 -0.52 12.91 -5.79
CA LEU A 60 -1.45 13.53 -6.75
C LEU A 60 -1.07 14.99 -7.00
N ARG A 61 -0.92 15.77 -5.94
CA ARG A 61 -0.51 17.19 -6.04
C ARG A 61 0.84 17.37 -6.72
N THR A 62 1.78 16.44 -6.48
CA THR A 62 3.10 16.47 -7.12
C THR A 62 2.99 16.20 -8.62
N ARG A 63 2.16 15.24 -9.05
CA ARG A 63 1.89 14.98 -10.47
C ARG A 63 1.26 16.19 -11.16
N GLU A 64 0.30 16.85 -10.52
CA GLU A 64 -0.31 18.06 -11.07
C GLU A 64 0.70 19.20 -11.23
N LYS A 65 1.56 19.42 -10.23
CA LYS A 65 2.62 20.43 -10.31
C LYS A 65 3.64 20.09 -11.40
N LEU A 66 4.00 18.81 -11.54
CA LEU A 66 4.91 18.34 -12.58
C LEU A 66 4.34 18.62 -13.97
N ALA A 67 3.08 18.23 -14.24
CA ALA A 67 2.43 18.48 -15.51
C ALA A 67 2.37 19.97 -15.87
N LYS A 68 2.09 20.85 -14.89
CA LYS A 68 2.13 22.31 -15.10
C LYS A 68 3.54 22.81 -15.43
N MET A 69 4.57 22.22 -14.81
CA MET A 69 5.95 22.62 -15.08
C MET A 69 6.39 22.15 -16.47
N GLU A 70 6.03 20.93 -16.87
CA GLU A 70 6.25 20.42 -18.23
C GLU A 70 5.59 21.32 -19.28
N GLN A 71 4.34 21.75 -19.06
CA GLN A 71 3.66 22.70 -19.95
C GLN A 71 4.40 24.04 -20.05
N ARG A 72 4.87 24.59 -18.93
CA ARG A 72 5.62 25.85 -18.90
C ARG A 72 6.96 25.73 -19.63
N VAL A 73 7.66 24.61 -19.45
CA VAL A 73 8.93 24.35 -20.15
C VAL A 73 8.67 24.22 -21.64
N SER A 74 7.67 23.45 -22.06
CA SER A 74 7.32 23.30 -23.48
C SER A 74 6.94 24.64 -24.13
N ALA A 75 6.19 25.49 -23.44
CA ALA A 75 5.87 26.83 -23.93
C ALA A 75 7.12 27.73 -24.09
N LEU A 76 8.05 27.66 -23.13
CA LEU A 76 9.33 28.38 -23.21
C LEU A 76 10.20 27.86 -24.37
N GLU A 77 10.30 26.55 -24.53
CA GLU A 77 11.05 25.91 -25.63
C GLU A 77 10.47 26.30 -27.00
N ALA A 78 9.15 26.40 -27.12
CA ALA A 78 8.48 26.88 -28.32
C ALA A 78 8.84 28.35 -28.63
N HIS A 79 8.73 29.24 -27.64
CA HIS A 79 9.12 30.64 -27.80
C HIS A 79 10.58 30.82 -28.24
N PHE A 80 11.52 30.11 -27.61
CA PHE A 80 12.93 30.17 -27.99
C PHE A 80 13.23 29.57 -29.37
N SER A 81 12.37 28.67 -29.86
CA SER A 81 12.50 28.10 -31.19
C SER A 81 11.94 29.05 -32.26
N GLU A 82 10.92 29.83 -31.94
CA GLU A 82 10.38 30.88 -32.82
C GLU A 82 11.34 32.07 -32.96
N ASP A 83 11.90 32.57 -31.86
CA ASP A 83 12.88 33.68 -31.84
C ASP A 83 14.17 33.38 -32.62
N LYS A 84 14.47 32.11 -32.90
CA LYS A 84 15.68 31.68 -33.63
C LYS A 84 15.47 31.55 -35.14
N ASN A 85 14.20 31.56 -35.59
CA ASN A 85 13.81 31.39 -36.98
C ASN A 85 13.37 32.71 -37.65
N GLU A 86 13.26 33.81 -36.89
CA GLU A 86 13.27 35.20 -37.40
C GLU A 86 14.69 35.75 -37.54
#